data_AF-A0A369VZS2-F1
#
_entry.id   AF-A0A369VZS2-F1
#
_cell.length_a   1.000
_cell.length_b   1.000
_cell.length_c   1.000
_cell.angle_alpha   90.00
_cell.angle_beta   90.00
_cell.angle_gamma   90.00
#
_symmetry.space_group_name_H-M   'P 1'
#
loop_
_entity.id
_entity.type
_entity.pdbx_description
1 polymer ?
#
loop_
_entity_poly.entity_id
_entity_poly.type
_entity_poly.pdbx_seq_one_letter_code
_entity_poly.pdbx_strand_id
1 'polypeptide(L)'
;MPRGSQLDRFLQRRGDRWQYVRRVPAMVADQDKRAPVIRSSLKTHDLAVARVMRDALEKADNDLWASFLCDEEESVALKRHTAAVRRAAALGFAYRPAAELEAKASWREMAERMEAILDSRTAHATEAVVLGAAPATSAPISQALRVYIEEIASSQLVTKSPQQRRKWRVIPERAVRNFIEIVGDKSIVDITRDDAHK
;
A
#
# COMPACT_ATOMS: atom_id res chain seq x y z
N MET A 1 17.64 21.10 24.17
CA MET A 1 16.84 19.96 23.67
C MET A 1 17.81 18.90 23.16
N PRO A 2 17.93 17.72 23.81
CA PRO A 2 18.85 16.70 23.35
C PRO A 2 18.42 16.27 21.95
N ARG A 3 19.32 16.36 20.97
CA ARG A 3 19.09 15.80 19.63
C ARG A 3 18.98 14.29 19.85
N GLY A 4 17.77 13.73 19.65
CA GLY A 4 17.56 12.29 19.76
C GLY A 4 18.60 11.55 18.93
N SER A 5 19.13 10.47 19.48
CA SER A 5 19.97 9.51 18.75
C SER A 5 19.36 9.22 17.38
N GLN A 6 20.16 8.98 16.33
CA GLN A 6 19.63 8.58 15.01
C GLN A 6 18.60 7.44 15.10
N LEU A 7 18.68 6.63 16.16
CA LEU A 7 17.77 5.54 16.48
C LEU A 7 16.31 6.00 16.71
N ASP A 8 16.08 7.22 17.19
CA ASP A 8 14.74 7.75 17.52
C ASP A 8 14.26 8.83 16.53
N ARG A 9 14.87 8.87 15.34
CA ARG A 9 14.45 9.83 14.30
C ARG A 9 12.97 9.64 13.98
N PHE A 10 12.32 10.76 13.67
CA PHE A 10 10.88 10.82 13.36
C PHE A 10 9.96 10.38 14.50
N LEU A 11 10.47 10.11 15.71
CA LEU A 11 9.66 9.85 16.89
C LEU A 11 9.57 11.11 17.75
N GLN A 12 8.35 11.51 18.08
CA GLN A 12 8.07 12.58 19.03
C GLN A 12 7.15 12.06 20.13
N ARG A 13 7.53 12.25 21.39
CA ARG A 13 6.68 11.91 22.53
C ARG A 13 5.61 12.99 22.72
N ARG A 14 4.34 12.59 22.84
CA ARG A 14 3.19 13.45 23.17
C ARG A 14 2.45 12.84 24.35
N GLY A 15 2.66 13.41 25.55
CA GLY A 15 2.20 12.79 26.79
C GLY A 15 2.89 11.44 26.99
N ASP A 16 2.11 10.36 27.12
CA ASP A 16 2.62 9.00 27.28
C ASP A 16 2.65 8.20 25.98
N ARG A 17 2.30 8.79 24.84
CA ARG A 17 2.28 8.08 23.55
C ARG A 17 3.33 8.63 22.59
N TRP A 18 3.85 7.75 21.75
CA TRP A 18 4.73 8.10 20.65
C TRP A 18 3.95 8.52 19.41
N GLN A 19 4.47 9.52 18.72
CA GLN A 19 3.98 9.99 17.42
C GLN A 19 5.10 9.88 16.38
N TYR A 20 4.71 9.49 15.17
CA TYR A 20 5.54 9.61 13.98
C TYR A 20 5.42 11.02 13.42
N VAL A 21 6.55 11.71 13.26
CA VAL A 21 6.63 13.07 12.75
C VAL A 21 7.73 13.16 11.70
N ARG A 22 7.36 13.40 10.45
CA ARG A 22 8.31 13.46 9.33
C ARG A 22 7.99 14.60 8.38
N ARG A 23 9.03 15.33 7.96
CA ARG A 23 8.91 16.38 6.95
C ARG A 23 8.79 15.77 5.55
N VAL A 24 7.90 16.31 4.74
CA VAL A 24 7.80 15.96 3.32
C VAL A 24 8.95 16.64 2.55
N PRO A 25 9.71 15.90 1.71
CA PRO A 25 10.78 16.47 0.89
C PRO A 25 10.25 17.53 -0.08
N ALA A 26 11.01 18.59 -0.30
CA ALA A 26 10.59 19.72 -1.15
C ALA A 26 10.26 19.28 -2.59
N MET A 27 11.00 18.31 -3.13
CA MET A 27 10.82 17.77 -4.49
C MET A 27 9.45 17.12 -4.75
N VAL A 28 8.74 16.68 -3.71
CA VAL A 28 7.39 16.07 -3.81
C VAL A 28 6.35 16.83 -3.00
N ALA A 29 6.70 18.00 -2.46
CA ALA A 29 5.84 18.76 -1.56
C ALA A 29 4.55 19.25 -2.26
N ASP A 30 4.63 19.55 -3.56
CA ASP A 30 3.49 20.00 -4.35
C ASP A 30 2.52 18.85 -4.69
N GLN A 31 3.01 17.60 -4.69
CA GLN A 31 2.23 16.41 -5.04
C GLN A 31 1.64 15.73 -3.79
N ASP A 32 2.32 15.82 -2.65
CA ASP A 32 1.89 15.21 -1.40
C ASP A 32 1.11 16.20 -0.52
N LYS A 33 -0.23 16.05 -0.50
CA LYS A 33 -1.13 16.87 0.33
C LYS A 33 -0.85 16.81 1.84
N ARG A 34 0.02 15.90 2.29
CA ARG A 34 0.46 15.79 3.70
C ARG A 34 1.61 16.76 4.04
N ALA A 35 2.10 17.53 3.06
CA ALA A 35 3.09 18.58 3.27
C ALA A 35 2.57 19.68 4.23
N PRO A 36 3.45 20.36 5.00
CA PRO A 36 4.91 20.17 5.04
C PRO A 36 5.37 19.07 6.00
N VAL A 37 4.53 18.63 6.94
CA VAL A 37 4.90 17.69 8.02
C VAL A 37 3.79 16.67 8.24
N ILE A 38 4.13 15.40 8.04
CA ILE A 38 3.30 14.23 8.34
C ILE A 38 3.32 14.02 9.85
N ARG A 39 2.13 13.84 10.44
CA ARG A 39 1.96 13.42 11.84
C ARG A 39 1.02 12.24 11.92
N SER A 40 1.40 11.23 12.69
CA SER A 40 0.55 10.06 12.94
C SER A 40 0.80 9.52 14.35
N SER A 41 -0.27 9.23 15.09
CA SER A 41 -0.15 8.59 16.40
C SER A 41 0.27 7.13 16.23
N LEU A 42 1.26 6.68 17.02
CA LEU A 42 1.67 5.27 17.03
C LEU A 42 0.90 4.45 18.08
N LYS A 43 0.04 5.10 18.88
CA LYS A 43 -0.79 4.47 19.92
C LYS A 43 -0.01 3.59 20.94
N THR A 44 1.31 3.73 21.00
CA THR A 44 2.17 2.98 21.93
C THR A 44 2.94 3.92 22.84
N HIS A 45 3.21 3.46 24.07
CA HIS A 45 4.11 4.10 25.03
C HIS A 45 5.51 3.45 25.02
N ASP A 46 5.62 2.23 24.47
CA ASP A 46 6.87 1.50 24.34
C ASP A 46 7.70 2.03 23.16
N LEU A 47 8.93 2.45 23.46
CA LEU A 47 9.88 2.96 22.48
C LEU A 47 10.31 1.89 21.46
N ALA A 48 10.45 0.63 21.87
CA ALA A 48 10.86 -0.45 20.96
C ALA A 48 9.79 -0.69 19.90
N VAL A 49 8.52 -0.79 20.31
CA VAL A 49 7.38 -0.90 19.40
C VAL A 49 7.26 0.35 18.52
N ALA A 50 7.46 1.54 19.09
CA ALA A 50 7.41 2.79 18.34
C ALA A 50 8.46 2.83 17.21
N ARG A 51 9.68 2.35 17.46
CA ARG A 51 10.75 2.27 16.45
C ARG A 51 10.36 1.39 15.28
N VAL A 52 9.79 0.20 15.54
CA VAL A 52 9.33 -0.74 14.50
C VAL A 52 8.23 -0.11 13.64
N MET A 53 7.21 0.50 14.27
CA MET A 53 6.15 1.19 13.53
C MET A 53 6.68 2.36 12.71
N ARG A 54 7.64 3.12 13.27
CA ARG A 54 8.31 4.22 12.57
C ARG A 54 9.08 3.74 11.34
N ASP A 55 9.81 2.63 11.43
CA ASP A 55 10.57 2.10 10.29
C ASP A 55 9.62 1.65 9.17
N ALA A 56 8.49 1.05 9.53
CA ALA A 56 7.45 0.68 8.57
C ALA A 56 6.79 1.89 7.90
N LEU A 57 6.45 2.93 8.67
CA LEU A 57 5.91 4.20 8.14
C LEU A 57 6.93 4.93 7.27
N GLU A 58 8.19 4.96 7.67
CA GLU A 58 9.28 5.56 6.91
C GLU A 58 9.44 4.89 5.54
N LYS A 59 9.42 3.56 5.51
CA LYS A 59 9.45 2.79 4.26
C LYS A 59 8.24 3.10 3.39
N ALA A 60 7.02 3.08 3.94
CA ALA A 60 5.81 3.39 3.20
C ALA A 60 5.83 4.81 2.59
N ASP A 61 6.33 5.79 3.34
CA ASP A 61 6.48 7.16 2.84
C ASP A 61 7.57 7.27 1.77
N ASN A 62 8.69 6.55 1.90
CA ASN A 62 9.71 6.50 0.85
C ASN A 62 9.16 5.90 -0.45
N ASP A 63 8.40 4.82 -0.36
CA ASP A 63 7.79 4.17 -1.51
C ASP A 63 6.78 5.10 -2.21
N LEU A 64 5.97 5.81 -1.43
CA LEU A 64 5.00 6.78 -1.96
C LEU A 64 5.72 7.94 -2.66
N TRP A 65 6.76 8.50 -2.05
CA TRP A 65 7.51 9.59 -2.68
C TRP A 65 8.27 9.13 -3.92
N ALA A 66 8.83 7.92 -3.92
CA ALA A 66 9.42 7.33 -5.12
C ALA A 66 8.38 7.16 -6.24
N SER A 67 7.12 6.85 -5.90
CA SER A 67 6.03 6.74 -6.88
C SER A 67 5.73 8.07 -7.58
N PHE A 68 5.94 9.21 -6.91
CA PHE A 68 5.71 10.52 -7.52
C PHE A 68 6.79 10.92 -8.55
N LEU A 69 7.95 10.28 -8.47
CA LEU A 69 9.09 10.52 -9.35
C LEU A 69 9.15 9.54 -10.53
N CYS A 70 8.16 8.65 -10.66
CA CYS A 70 8.07 7.70 -11.76
C CYS A 70 7.15 8.26 -12.85
N ASP A 71 7.57 8.14 -14.11
CA ASP A 71 6.81 8.66 -15.26
C ASP A 71 5.75 7.68 -15.81
N GLU A 72 5.84 6.39 -15.45
CA GLU A 72 4.95 5.35 -15.98
C GLU A 72 3.68 5.20 -15.09
N GLU A 73 2.54 5.69 -15.58
CA GLU A 73 1.26 5.80 -14.85
C GLU A 73 0.80 4.49 -14.18
N GLU A 74 0.93 3.37 -14.88
CA GLU A 74 0.55 2.05 -14.38
C GLU A 74 1.41 1.63 -13.17
N SER A 75 2.72 1.89 -13.27
CA SER A 75 3.66 1.64 -12.18
C SER A 75 3.39 2.57 -10.99
N VAL A 76 2.96 3.80 -11.26
CA VAL A 76 2.65 4.82 -10.24
C VAL A 76 1.44 4.36 -9.42
N ALA A 77 0.37 3.91 -10.07
CA ALA A 77 -0.85 3.47 -9.39
C ALA A 77 -0.54 2.31 -8.42
N LEU A 78 0.15 1.26 -8.90
CA LEU A 78 0.56 0.13 -8.05
C LEU A 78 1.46 0.55 -6.89
N LYS A 79 2.45 1.39 -7.12
CA LYS A 79 3.38 1.86 -6.07
C LYS A 79 2.61 2.64 -5.01
N ARG A 80 1.66 3.49 -5.41
CA ARG A 80 0.79 4.24 -4.48
C ARG A 80 -0.10 3.31 -3.65
N HIS A 81 -0.71 2.32 -4.28
CA HIS A 81 -1.52 1.32 -3.56
C HIS A 81 -0.66 0.49 -2.60
N THR A 82 0.49 0.02 -3.04
CA THR A 82 1.45 -0.72 -2.19
C THR A 82 1.88 0.13 -1.00
N ALA A 83 2.14 1.42 -1.20
CA ALA A 83 2.45 2.35 -0.12
C ALA A 83 1.27 2.55 0.84
N ALA A 84 0.04 2.63 0.33
CA ALA A 84 -1.18 2.68 1.15
C ALA A 84 -1.33 1.41 2.00
N VAL A 85 -1.16 0.22 1.41
CA VAL A 85 -1.21 -1.07 2.13
C VAL A 85 -0.16 -1.12 3.23
N ARG A 86 1.10 -0.75 2.92
CA ARG A 86 2.19 -0.70 3.91
C ARG A 86 1.91 0.30 5.02
N ARG A 87 1.32 1.45 4.70
CA ARG A 87 0.95 2.47 5.70
C ARG A 87 -0.17 1.99 6.62
N ALA A 88 -1.22 1.35 6.09
CA ALA A 88 -2.27 0.75 6.91
C ALA A 88 -1.67 -0.30 7.86
N ALA A 89 -0.83 -1.20 7.34
CA ALA A 89 -0.17 -2.24 8.12
C ALA A 89 0.73 -1.66 9.22
N ALA A 90 1.47 -0.58 8.92
CA ALA A 90 2.31 0.11 9.88
C ALA A 90 1.52 0.77 11.04
N LEU A 91 0.24 1.08 10.80
CA LEU A 91 -0.70 1.58 11.82
C LEU A 91 -1.48 0.45 12.52
N GLY A 92 -1.18 -0.81 12.20
CA GLY A 92 -1.80 -1.99 12.81
C GLY A 92 -3.05 -2.49 12.09
N PHE A 93 -3.33 -2.04 10.86
CA PHE A 93 -4.53 -2.41 10.11
C PHE A 93 -4.20 -3.15 8.81
N ALA A 94 -4.89 -4.24 8.53
CA ALA A 94 -4.95 -4.75 7.17
C ALA A 94 -5.69 -3.73 6.28
N TYR A 95 -5.11 -3.40 5.14
CA TYR A 95 -5.78 -2.55 4.16
C TYR A 95 -6.97 -3.30 3.56
N ARG A 96 -8.14 -2.67 3.61
CA ARG A 96 -9.40 -3.19 3.07
C ARG A 96 -10.13 -2.04 2.40
N PRO A 97 -10.66 -2.21 1.18
CA PRO A 97 -11.46 -1.17 0.53
C PRO A 97 -12.67 -0.78 1.38
N ALA A 98 -13.12 0.47 1.27
CA ALA A 98 -14.24 1.01 2.05
C ALA A 98 -15.50 0.14 1.93
N ALA A 99 -15.84 -0.32 0.72
CA ALA A 99 -16.99 -1.20 0.48
C ALA A 99 -16.89 -2.55 1.22
N GLU A 100 -15.67 -3.07 1.38
CA GLU A 100 -15.47 -4.32 2.12
C GLU A 100 -15.55 -4.09 3.64
N LEU A 101 -15.03 -2.96 4.12
CA LEU A 101 -15.16 -2.56 5.52
C LEU A 101 -16.63 -2.35 5.89
N GLU A 102 -17.40 -1.67 5.05
CA GLU A 102 -18.83 -1.46 5.25
C GLU A 102 -19.58 -2.80 5.35
N ALA A 103 -19.29 -3.76 4.47
CA ALA A 103 -20.00 -5.03 4.43
C ALA A 103 -19.60 -6.02 5.54
N LYS A 104 -18.35 -5.96 6.04
CA LYS A 104 -17.77 -7.05 6.84
C LYS A 104 -17.04 -6.62 8.10
N ALA A 105 -16.73 -5.33 8.29
CA ALA A 105 -16.01 -4.90 9.50
C ALA A 105 -16.94 -4.96 10.72
N SER A 106 -16.39 -5.40 11.85
CA SER A 106 -17.11 -5.31 13.12
C SER A 106 -17.13 -3.87 13.61
N TRP A 107 -18.10 -3.54 14.46
CA TRP A 107 -18.13 -2.24 15.15
C TRP A 107 -16.82 -1.95 15.90
N ARG A 108 -16.24 -2.96 16.56
CA ARG A 108 -14.97 -2.82 17.28
C ARG A 108 -13.82 -2.46 16.34
N GLU A 109 -13.69 -3.15 15.21
CA GLU A 109 -12.67 -2.84 14.19
C GLU A 109 -12.83 -1.41 13.68
N MET A 110 -14.07 -0.99 13.42
CA MET A 110 -14.35 0.37 12.96
C MET A 110 -13.98 1.43 14.01
N ALA A 111 -14.31 1.17 15.29
CA ALA A 111 -13.95 2.06 16.39
C ALA A 111 -12.41 2.18 16.53
N GLU A 112 -11.67 1.07 16.46
CA GLU A 112 -10.21 1.07 16.54
C GLU A 112 -9.56 1.86 15.40
N ARG A 113 -10.09 1.72 14.17
CA ARG A 113 -9.69 2.49 12.98
C ARG A 113 -9.97 3.97 13.17
N MET A 114 -11.17 4.35 13.61
CA MET A 114 -11.54 5.74 13.91
C MET A 114 -10.60 6.33 14.96
N GLU A 115 -10.37 5.61 16.06
CA GLU A 115 -9.44 6.05 17.11
C GLU A 115 -8.01 6.27 16.62
N ALA A 116 -7.57 5.55 15.58
CA ALA A 116 -6.22 5.71 15.02
C ALA A 116 -6.04 7.06 14.32
N ILE A 117 -7.14 7.67 13.89
CA ILE A 117 -7.15 8.90 13.10
C ILE A 117 -7.80 10.08 13.83
N LEU A 118 -8.27 9.90 15.07
CA LEU A 118 -8.90 10.95 15.88
C LEU A 118 -8.03 12.20 16.12
N ASP A 119 -6.70 12.09 16.02
CA ASP A 119 -5.84 13.27 16.16
C ASP A 119 -6.06 14.20 14.96
N SER A 120 -6.63 15.39 15.20
CA SER A 120 -6.88 16.43 14.17
C SER A 120 -5.67 16.82 13.31
N ARG A 121 -4.45 16.47 13.74
CA ARG A 121 -3.21 16.67 12.96
C ARG A 121 -2.86 15.51 12.04
N THR A 122 -3.62 14.42 12.11
CA THR A 122 -3.52 13.30 11.18
C THR A 122 -3.84 13.82 9.79
N ALA A 123 -2.95 13.57 8.84
CA ALA A 123 -3.19 14.04 7.48
C ALA A 123 -4.32 13.24 6.84
N HIS A 124 -5.20 13.90 6.10
CA HIS A 124 -6.37 13.28 5.45
C HIS A 124 -6.03 12.06 4.58
N ALA A 125 -4.88 12.08 3.89
CA ALA A 125 -4.41 10.93 3.13
C ALA A 125 -4.13 9.69 4.01
N THR A 126 -3.78 9.86 5.30
CA THR A 126 -3.67 8.76 6.25
C THR A 126 -5.05 8.24 6.67
N GLU A 127 -6.02 9.15 6.86
CA GLU A 127 -7.41 8.79 7.15
C GLU A 127 -8.00 7.93 6.04
N ALA A 128 -7.82 8.36 4.78
CA ALA A 128 -8.28 7.63 3.61
C ALA A 128 -7.70 6.21 3.56
N VAL A 129 -6.42 6.03 3.90
CA VAL A 129 -5.79 4.71 3.93
C VAL A 129 -6.39 3.81 5.02
N VAL A 130 -6.59 4.35 6.23
CA VAL A 130 -7.14 3.60 7.37
C VAL A 130 -8.59 3.20 7.15
N LEU A 131 -9.36 4.06 6.48
CA LEU A 131 -10.78 3.86 6.17
C LEU A 131 -11.03 3.18 4.81
N GLY A 132 -9.98 2.75 4.10
CA GLY A 132 -10.14 2.04 2.83
C GLY A 132 -10.57 2.90 1.64
N ALA A 133 -10.46 4.22 1.76
CA ALA A 133 -10.76 5.21 0.72
C ALA A 133 -9.53 5.61 -0.12
N ALA A 134 -8.41 4.88 -0.01
CA ALA A 134 -7.30 5.07 -0.94
C ALA A 134 -7.73 4.60 -2.35
N PRO A 135 -7.29 5.29 -3.42
CA PRO A 135 -7.71 4.98 -4.78
C PRO A 135 -7.40 3.52 -5.11
N ALA A 136 -8.41 2.81 -5.61
CA ALA A 136 -8.25 1.44 -6.08
C ALA A 136 -7.33 1.44 -7.29
N THR A 137 -6.36 0.53 -7.31
CA THR A 137 -5.56 0.28 -8.50
C THR A 137 -6.32 -0.59 -9.47
N SER A 138 -6.73 0.01 -10.60
CA SER A 138 -7.04 -0.74 -11.81
C SER A 138 -5.72 -1.22 -12.42
N ALA A 139 -5.24 -2.39 -12.00
CA ALA A 139 -4.10 -3.03 -12.64
C ALA A 139 -4.56 -3.76 -13.91
N PRO A 140 -3.85 -3.65 -15.05
CA PRO A 140 -4.12 -4.45 -16.24
C PRO A 140 -3.89 -5.94 -15.99
N ILE A 141 -4.52 -6.77 -16.81
CA ILE A 141 -4.44 -8.23 -16.69
C ILE A 141 -2.99 -8.73 -16.89
N SER A 142 -2.20 -8.07 -17.75
CA SER A 142 -0.78 -8.36 -17.94
C SER A 142 0.02 -8.25 -16.63
N GLN A 143 -0.23 -7.18 -15.87
CA GLN A 143 0.43 -6.90 -14.61
C GLN A 143 -0.07 -7.83 -13.50
N ALA A 144 -1.36 -8.13 -13.46
CA ALA A 144 -1.91 -9.08 -12.52
C ALA A 144 -1.36 -10.49 -12.72
N LEU A 145 -1.11 -10.91 -13.98
CA LEU A 145 -0.42 -12.15 -14.27
C LEU A 145 0.98 -12.18 -13.66
N ARG A 146 1.72 -11.06 -13.74
CA ARG A 146 3.05 -10.97 -13.14
C ARG A 146 2.99 -11.18 -11.63
N VAL A 147 2.09 -10.49 -10.95
CA VAL A 147 1.86 -10.65 -9.50
C VAL A 147 1.47 -12.09 -9.16
N TYR A 148 0.60 -12.70 -9.96
CA TYR A 148 0.22 -14.09 -9.78
C TYR A 148 1.42 -15.04 -9.89
N ILE A 149 2.28 -14.89 -10.90
CA ILE A 149 3.45 -15.75 -11.10
C ILE A 149 4.50 -15.53 -9.99
N GLU A 150 4.78 -14.27 -9.64
CA GLU A 150 5.89 -13.89 -8.77
C GLU A 150 5.55 -14.04 -7.28
N GLU A 151 4.32 -13.76 -6.87
CA GLU A 151 3.93 -13.73 -5.45
C GLU A 151 3.00 -14.89 -5.08
N ILE A 152 1.91 -15.12 -5.83
CA ILE A 152 0.85 -16.05 -5.43
C ILE A 152 1.24 -17.52 -5.73
N ALA A 153 1.66 -17.79 -6.97
CA ALA A 153 2.09 -19.11 -7.42
C ALA A 153 3.53 -19.43 -7.03
N SER A 154 4.22 -18.51 -6.35
CA SER A 154 5.63 -18.64 -5.96
C SER A 154 5.89 -19.95 -5.22
N SER A 155 5.07 -20.28 -4.22
CA SER A 155 5.14 -21.51 -3.43
C SER A 155 5.04 -22.79 -4.27
N GLN A 156 4.19 -22.78 -5.31
CA GLN A 156 4.02 -23.90 -6.25
C GLN A 156 5.20 -24.05 -7.22
N LEU A 157 5.97 -22.96 -7.42
CA LEU A 157 7.11 -22.92 -8.32
C LEU A 157 8.44 -23.24 -7.62
N VAL A 158 8.53 -23.12 -6.29
CA VAL A 158 9.76 -23.40 -5.52
C VAL A 158 10.23 -24.85 -5.69
N THR A 159 9.29 -25.80 -5.74
CA THR A 159 9.60 -27.25 -5.85
C THR A 159 9.92 -27.70 -7.28
N LYS A 160 9.80 -26.83 -8.28
CA LYS A 160 9.97 -27.17 -9.70
C LYS A 160 11.37 -26.85 -10.20
N SER A 161 11.90 -27.70 -11.09
CA SER A 161 13.15 -27.44 -11.79
C SER A 161 13.05 -26.20 -12.70
N PRO A 162 14.17 -25.55 -13.07
CA PRO A 162 14.15 -24.37 -13.94
C PRO A 162 13.39 -24.59 -15.26
N GLN A 163 13.50 -25.79 -15.86
CA GLN A 163 12.78 -26.17 -17.06
C GLN A 163 11.27 -26.33 -16.82
N GLN A 164 10.88 -26.94 -15.70
CA GLN A 164 9.48 -27.10 -15.33
C GLN A 164 8.82 -25.74 -15.04
N ARG A 165 9.54 -24.82 -14.40
CA ARG A 165 9.07 -23.44 -14.18
C ARG A 165 8.85 -22.70 -15.50
N ARG A 166 9.79 -22.80 -16.45
CA ARG A 166 9.62 -22.22 -17.80
C ARG A 166 8.39 -22.79 -18.51
N LYS A 167 8.23 -24.11 -18.56
CA LYS A 167 7.06 -24.74 -19.20
C LYS A 167 5.75 -24.34 -18.53
N TRP A 168 5.74 -24.26 -17.20
CA TRP A 168 4.55 -23.84 -16.46
C TRP A 168 4.16 -22.40 -16.80
N ARG A 169 5.13 -21.46 -16.88
CA ARG A 169 4.88 -20.04 -17.20
C ARG A 169 4.27 -19.82 -18.59
N VAL A 170 4.65 -20.65 -19.57
CA VAL A 170 4.14 -20.54 -20.94
C VAL A 170 2.60 -20.62 -21.01
N ILE A 171 1.97 -21.42 -20.15
CA ILE A 171 0.52 -21.63 -20.18
C ILE A 171 -0.25 -20.35 -19.81
N PRO A 172 -0.09 -19.78 -18.59
CA PRO A 172 -0.80 -18.58 -18.21
C PRO A 172 -0.34 -17.35 -19.01
N GLU A 173 0.95 -17.26 -19.40
CA GLU A 173 1.43 -16.21 -20.30
C GLU A 173 0.75 -16.26 -21.67
N ARG A 174 0.59 -17.45 -22.26
CA ARG A 174 -0.12 -17.61 -23.53
C ARG A 174 -1.60 -17.26 -23.39
N ALA A 175 -2.25 -17.68 -22.31
CA ALA A 175 -3.66 -17.39 -22.09
C ALA A 175 -3.92 -15.88 -22.00
N VAL A 176 -3.11 -15.16 -21.21
CA VAL A 176 -3.23 -13.71 -21.06
C VAL A 176 -2.86 -12.98 -22.34
N ARG A 177 -1.80 -13.40 -23.05
CA ARG A 177 -1.46 -12.81 -24.35
C ARG A 177 -2.61 -12.93 -25.35
N ASN A 178 -3.20 -14.12 -25.47
CA ASN A 178 -4.33 -14.34 -26.38
C ASN A 178 -5.55 -13.47 -25.97
N PHE A 179 -5.81 -13.32 -24.67
CA PHE A 179 -6.85 -12.42 -24.18
C PHE A 179 -6.58 -10.97 -24.57
N ILE A 180 -5.34 -10.49 -24.37
CA ILE A 180 -4.93 -9.13 -24.73
C ILE A 180 -5.05 -8.89 -26.24
N GLU A 181 -4.73 -9.88 -27.08
CA GLU A 181 -4.88 -9.79 -28.54
C GLU A 181 -6.36 -9.58 -28.98
N ILE A 182 -7.32 -10.16 -28.26
CA ILE A 182 -8.76 -10.09 -28.61
C ILE A 182 -9.45 -8.88 -27.97
N VAL A 183 -9.15 -8.62 -26.69
CA VAL A 183 -9.91 -7.69 -25.84
C VAL A 183 -9.13 -6.41 -25.54
N GLY A 184 -7.81 -6.43 -25.72
CA GLY A 184 -6.89 -5.40 -25.23
C GLY A 184 -6.44 -5.65 -23.79
N ASP A 185 -5.38 -4.95 -23.37
CA ASP A 185 -4.85 -5.04 -22.01
C ASP A 185 -5.69 -4.21 -21.03
N LYS A 186 -6.88 -4.73 -20.73
CA LYS A 186 -7.85 -4.10 -19.83
C LYS A 186 -7.46 -4.30 -18.37
N SER A 187 -7.90 -3.37 -17.53
CA SER A 187 -7.87 -3.61 -16.10
C SER A 187 -8.82 -4.73 -15.69
N ILE A 188 -8.41 -5.53 -14.70
CA ILE A 188 -9.25 -6.60 -14.13
C ILE A 188 -10.63 -6.11 -13.73
N VAL A 189 -10.74 -4.89 -13.20
CA VAL A 189 -12.03 -4.31 -12.76
C VAL A 189 -12.95 -3.99 -13.95
N ASP A 190 -12.36 -3.73 -15.11
CA ASP A 190 -13.05 -3.39 -16.35
C ASP A 190 -13.32 -4.62 -17.24
N ILE A 191 -12.88 -5.82 -16.82
CA ILE A 191 -13.19 -7.07 -17.52
C ILE A 191 -14.64 -7.43 -17.24
N THR A 192 -15.43 -7.48 -18.31
CA THR A 192 -16.86 -7.76 -18.23
C THR A 192 -17.19 -9.11 -18.87
N ARG A 193 -18.43 -9.57 -18.71
CA ARG A 193 -18.92 -10.80 -19.35
C ARG A 193 -18.87 -10.72 -20.88
N ASP A 194 -19.05 -9.52 -21.44
CA ASP A 194 -19.00 -9.31 -22.88
C ASP A 194 -17.61 -9.59 -23.46
N ASP A 195 -16.56 -9.41 -22.67
CA ASP A 195 -15.20 -9.72 -23.07
C ASP A 195 -14.94 -11.23 -23.16
N ALA A 196 -15.72 -12.06 -22.45
CA ALA A 196 -15.66 -13.51 -22.57
C ALA A 196 -16.40 -14.06 -23.80
N HIS A 197 -17.19 -13.23 -24.48
CA HIS A 197 -17.98 -13.59 -25.67
C HIS A 197 -17.33 -13.12 -26.99
N LYS A 198 -16.15 -12.52 -26.94
CA LYS A 198 -15.33 -12.13 -28.11
C LYS A 198 -14.35 -13.23 -28.48
#